data_AF-A0A928RFR4-F1
#
_entry.id   AF-A0A928RFR4-F1
#
_cell.length_a   1.000
_cell.length_b   1.000
_cell.length_c   1.000
_cell.angle_alpha   90.00
_cell.angle_beta   90.00
_cell.angle_gamma   90.00
#
_symmetry.space_group_name_H-M   'P 1'
#
loop_
_entity.id
_entity.type
_entity.pdbx_description
1 polymer ?
#
loop_
_entity_poly.entity_id
_entity_poly.type
_entity_poly.pdbx_seq_one_letter_code
_entity_poly.pdbx_strand_id
1 'polypeptide(L)'
;MICPNCKKESNGSAWCPWCGIKLEETPGGNAYAPDDKRQYAANQYSSMQQRSTVSGNRAPDTQSVQRQSQIQGNMYNLPHEYDEDEGMQNHTKILLAILIPIIIVGLTFAGLVFGGVIDLSKDEKINDEDDTVAYEQKETDKVFKSGMNHMKVGDYEEAEKVFMELIEEEPDNEEYVMLCQIVRNYNRSMEKIRAKDYEQARSYFDKIPEDYVDYAICDDVELLDSKIEKFEVAHEIFGKVEELMDSSCYEDAKKTIDLIDISYLRPQERAALEEYGERIEEYEEKEEESKKYELTSAKAEEIIERFCIAYVDSVNSGDFSIVSPYIKGNLYTLQKGMVSSLYSQGVEEQFDFLSVVSVQKLSDTKWDVKVSEGETIFYADGETVSKTYNWTYTVELADGEYYLTDIR
;
A
#
# COMPACT_ATOMS: atom_id res chain seq x y z
N MET A 1 -7.47 -0.77 -29.35
CA MET A 1 -7.64 0.59 -28.80
C MET A 1 -6.36 1.00 -28.09
N ILE A 2 -5.92 2.26 -28.13
CA ILE A 2 -4.75 2.70 -27.35
C ILE A 2 -5.22 3.19 -25.98
N CYS A 3 -4.61 2.71 -24.90
CA CYS A 3 -4.96 3.15 -23.55
C CYS A 3 -4.57 4.63 -23.34
N PRO A 4 -5.49 5.51 -22.88
CA PRO A 4 -5.18 6.92 -22.67
C PRO A 4 -4.13 7.14 -21.56
N ASN A 5 -4.08 6.25 -20.55
CA ASN A 5 -3.09 6.29 -19.48
C ASN A 5 -1.73 5.77 -19.96
N CYS A 6 -1.58 4.45 -20.17
CA CYS A 6 -0.27 3.84 -20.40
C CYS A 6 0.23 3.82 -21.87
N LYS A 7 -0.54 4.40 -22.81
CA LYS A 7 -0.25 4.49 -24.27
C LYS A 7 0.02 3.17 -25.00
N LYS A 8 -0.23 2.00 -24.39
CA LYS A 8 -0.12 0.68 -25.03
C LYS A 8 -1.42 0.29 -25.74
N GLU A 9 -1.33 -0.53 -26.78
CA GLU A 9 -2.50 -1.12 -27.43
C GLU A 9 -3.18 -2.17 -26.54
N SER A 10 -4.51 -2.11 -26.47
CA SER A 10 -5.39 -3.15 -25.96
C SER A 10 -5.85 -4.07 -27.09
N ASN A 11 -5.94 -5.35 -26.78
CA ASN A 11 -6.39 -6.46 -27.62
C ASN A 11 -7.91 -6.50 -27.84
N GLY A 12 -8.59 -5.35 -27.76
CA GLY A 12 -10.05 -5.23 -27.89
C GLY A 12 -10.82 -5.50 -26.58
N SER A 13 -10.14 -5.71 -25.45
CA SER A 13 -10.77 -5.75 -24.13
C SER A 13 -11.26 -4.36 -23.68
N ALA A 14 -12.39 -4.34 -22.96
CA ALA A 14 -12.95 -3.14 -22.32
C ALA A 14 -12.13 -2.63 -21.11
N TRP A 15 -11.01 -3.28 -20.79
CA TRP A 15 -10.11 -2.96 -19.69
C TRP A 15 -8.66 -3.09 -20.20
N CYS A 16 -7.79 -2.14 -19.85
CA CYS A 16 -6.39 -2.21 -20.26
C CYS A 16 -5.64 -3.30 -19.49
N PRO A 17 -5.06 -4.33 -20.14
CA PRO A 17 -4.36 -5.41 -19.45
C PRO A 17 -3.04 -4.98 -18.79
N TRP A 18 -2.59 -3.73 -19.01
CA TRP A 18 -1.33 -3.19 -18.50
C TRP A 18 -1.48 -2.28 -17.28
N CYS A 19 -2.66 -1.68 -17.06
CA CYS A 19 -2.88 -0.72 -15.97
C CYS A 19 -4.29 -0.78 -15.36
N GLY A 20 -5.13 -1.76 -15.72
CA GLY A 20 -6.42 -1.99 -15.07
C GLY A 20 -7.49 -0.92 -15.27
N ILE A 21 -7.28 0.10 -16.13
CA ILE A 21 -8.28 1.12 -16.41
C ILE A 21 -9.27 0.64 -17.47
N LYS A 22 -10.57 0.88 -17.22
CA LYS A 22 -11.67 0.65 -18.16
C LYS A 22 -11.52 1.56 -19.37
N LEU A 23 -11.61 1.00 -20.57
CA LEU A 23 -11.54 1.74 -21.83
C LEU A 23 -12.98 2.04 -22.28
N GLU A 24 -13.34 3.32 -22.32
CA GLU A 24 -14.67 3.73 -22.80
C GLU A 24 -14.80 3.48 -24.30
N GLU A 25 -15.89 2.84 -24.71
CA GLU A 25 -16.17 2.59 -26.11
C GLU A 25 -16.57 3.90 -26.81
N THR A 26 -15.85 4.27 -27.87
CA THR A 26 -16.29 5.36 -28.74
C THR A 26 -17.53 4.91 -29.53
N PRO A 27 -18.66 5.64 -29.47
CA PRO A 27 -19.89 5.25 -30.16
C PRO A 27 -19.73 5.45 -31.67
N GLY A 28 -19.28 4.40 -32.39
CA GLY A 28 -19.11 4.45 -33.84
C GLY A 28 -18.46 3.23 -34.52
N GLY A 29 -17.97 2.24 -33.77
CA GLY A 29 -17.31 1.06 -34.34
C GLY A 29 -18.25 -0.12 -34.59
N ASN A 30 -18.81 -0.24 -35.81
CA ASN A 30 -19.51 -1.46 -36.23
C ASN A 30 -18.51 -2.63 -36.42
N ALA A 31 -18.36 -3.48 -35.40
CA ALA A 31 -17.66 -4.75 -35.49
C ALA A 31 -18.65 -5.90 -35.73
N TYR A 32 -18.42 -6.67 -36.80
CA TYR A 32 -19.16 -7.91 -37.07
C TYR A 32 -18.85 -8.96 -35.97
N ALA A 33 -19.87 -9.48 -35.30
CA ALA A 33 -19.76 -10.65 -34.44
C ALA A 33 -20.00 -11.94 -35.25
N PRO A 34 -19.20 -13.01 -35.09
CA PRO A 34 -19.51 -14.31 -35.68
C PRO A 34 -20.73 -14.95 -35.01
N ASP A 35 -21.60 -15.56 -35.81
CA ASP A 35 -22.69 -16.40 -35.33
C ASP A 35 -22.15 -17.68 -34.70
N ASP A 36 -21.98 -17.69 -33.36
CA ASP A 36 -22.20 -18.87 -32.51
C ASP A 36 -22.05 -18.52 -31.01
N LYS A 37 -23.18 -18.27 -30.34
CA LYS A 37 -23.44 -18.43 -28.87
C LYS A 37 -24.77 -17.82 -28.35
N ARG A 38 -25.81 -17.70 -29.18
CA ARG A 38 -27.17 -17.34 -28.71
C ARG A 38 -27.90 -18.51 -28.03
N GLN A 39 -27.37 -19.03 -26.92
CA GLN A 39 -28.08 -20.08 -26.14
C GLN A 39 -27.61 -20.28 -24.69
N TYR A 40 -27.47 -19.22 -23.87
CA TYR A 40 -27.32 -19.41 -22.41
C TYR A 40 -27.89 -18.30 -21.49
N ALA A 41 -28.74 -17.40 -22.01
CA ALA A 41 -29.26 -16.25 -21.25
C ALA A 41 -30.80 -16.10 -21.32
N ALA A 42 -31.54 -17.22 -21.25
CA ALA A 42 -33.01 -17.23 -21.37
C ALA A 42 -33.76 -17.93 -20.21
N ASN A 43 -33.05 -18.52 -19.24
CA ASN A 43 -33.65 -19.43 -18.24
C ASN A 43 -33.59 -18.94 -16.78
N GLN A 44 -33.61 -17.63 -16.53
CA GLN A 44 -33.52 -17.05 -15.17
C GLN A 44 -34.66 -16.06 -14.80
N TYR A 45 -35.68 -15.86 -15.65
CA TYR A 45 -36.74 -14.85 -15.44
C TYR A 45 -38.20 -15.38 -15.51
N SER A 46 -38.42 -16.69 -15.39
CA SER A 46 -39.76 -17.31 -15.56
C SER A 46 -40.28 -18.10 -14.35
N SER A 47 -39.84 -17.80 -13.13
CA SER A 47 -40.22 -18.54 -11.90
C SER A 47 -40.88 -17.73 -10.79
N MET A 48 -41.15 -16.43 -10.97
CA MET A 48 -41.71 -15.55 -9.92
C MET A 48 -43.10 -14.94 -10.21
N GLN A 49 -43.89 -15.52 -11.12
CA GLN A 49 -45.31 -15.10 -11.31
C GLN A 49 -46.27 -16.29 -11.54
N GLN A 50 -46.47 -17.16 -10.54
CA GLN A 50 -47.67 -18.01 -10.46
C GLN A 50 -48.11 -18.22 -9.00
N ARG A 51 -49.42 -18.05 -8.76
CA ARG A 51 -50.18 -17.86 -7.48
C ARG A 51 -50.39 -16.36 -7.19
N SER A 52 -51.61 -15.81 -7.14
CA SER A 52 -52.94 -16.43 -7.00
C SER A 52 -54.06 -15.66 -7.72
N THR A 53 -55.04 -16.37 -8.28
CA THR A 53 -56.28 -15.80 -8.85
C THR A 53 -57.54 -16.42 -8.22
N VAL A 54 -58.40 -15.59 -7.62
CA VAL A 54 -59.86 -15.69 -7.34
C VAL A 54 -60.18 -14.41 -6.54
N SER A 55 -61.13 -13.51 -6.85
CA SER A 55 -61.96 -13.23 -8.04
C SER A 55 -62.21 -11.69 -8.05
N GLY A 56 -63.06 -11.01 -8.84
CA GLY A 56 -64.11 -11.36 -9.80
C GLY A 56 -64.92 -10.09 -10.15
N ASN A 57 -65.39 -9.99 -11.40
CA ASN A 57 -66.45 -9.08 -11.90
C ASN A 57 -66.50 -7.59 -11.47
N ARG A 58 -65.98 -6.68 -12.32
CA ARG A 58 -66.79 -5.77 -13.19
C ARG A 58 -65.92 -4.79 -13.98
N ALA A 59 -66.29 -4.57 -15.25
CA ALA A 59 -65.95 -3.35 -16.00
C ALA A 59 -67.00 -2.25 -15.67
N PRO A 60 -66.70 -0.97 -15.91
CA PRO A 60 -66.82 -0.44 -17.27
C PRO A 60 -65.68 0.49 -17.73
N ASP A 61 -65.73 0.87 -19.01
CA ASP A 61 -64.82 1.81 -19.67
C ASP A 61 -64.83 3.23 -19.06
N THR A 62 -63.68 3.90 -19.09
CA THR A 62 -63.60 5.30 -19.55
C THR A 62 -62.25 5.60 -20.19
N GLN A 63 -62.29 6.39 -21.26
CA GLN A 63 -61.12 7.01 -21.86
C GLN A 63 -60.66 8.22 -21.04
N SER A 64 -59.38 8.60 -21.20
CA SER A 64 -58.92 9.93 -21.64
C SER A 64 -57.93 10.70 -20.75
N VAL A 65 -57.17 11.56 -21.44
CA VAL A 65 -56.36 12.69 -20.97
C VAL A 65 -55.03 12.38 -20.25
N GLN A 66 -53.96 12.32 -21.06
CA GLN A 66 -52.67 12.86 -20.65
C GLN A 66 -52.81 14.36 -20.34
N ARG A 67 -52.29 14.82 -19.21
CA ARG A 67 -51.80 16.21 -19.06
C ARG A 67 -50.45 16.23 -18.38
N GLN A 68 -49.46 16.68 -19.13
CA GLN A 68 -48.22 17.22 -18.55
C GLN A 68 -48.58 18.55 -17.85
N SER A 69 -48.02 18.77 -16.67
CA SER A 69 -47.89 20.11 -16.08
C SER A 69 -46.41 20.36 -15.79
N GLN A 70 -45.77 21.09 -16.70
CA GLN A 70 -44.47 21.69 -16.41
C GLN A 70 -44.65 22.73 -15.30
N ILE A 71 -43.77 22.72 -14.29
CA ILE A 71 -43.55 23.86 -13.43
C ILE A 71 -42.10 24.28 -13.59
N GLN A 72 -41.90 25.49 -14.11
CA GLN A 72 -40.60 26.14 -14.17
C GLN A 72 -40.30 26.78 -12.81
N GLY A 73 -39.13 26.48 -12.24
CA GLY A 73 -38.57 27.18 -11.08
C GLY A 73 -37.20 27.73 -11.47
N ASN A 74 -37.06 29.05 -11.54
CA ASN A 74 -35.86 29.71 -12.07
C ASN A 74 -34.74 29.86 -11.02
N MET A 75 -33.51 29.68 -11.51
CA MET A 75 -32.30 30.47 -11.24
C MET A 75 -32.11 31.11 -9.85
N TYR A 76 -31.04 30.70 -9.18
CA TYR A 76 -30.07 31.66 -8.62
C TYR A 76 -28.64 31.23 -9.01
N ASN A 77 -27.96 32.08 -9.78
CA ASN A 77 -26.52 32.02 -10.03
C ASN A 77 -25.88 33.19 -9.27
N LEU A 78 -24.82 32.94 -8.51
CA LEU A 78 -23.69 33.87 -8.32
C LEU A 78 -22.39 33.06 -8.13
N PRO A 79 -21.22 33.63 -8.44
CA PRO A 79 -20.02 32.86 -8.77
C PRO A 79 -19.00 32.79 -7.63
N HIS A 80 -17.98 31.95 -7.80
CA HIS A 80 -16.62 32.34 -7.43
C HIS A 80 -15.56 31.66 -8.31
N GLU A 81 -14.62 32.46 -8.80
CA GLU A 81 -13.33 32.03 -9.35
C GLU A 81 -12.43 31.56 -8.20
N TYR A 82 -11.57 30.57 -8.47
CA TYR A 82 -10.17 30.53 -8.02
C TYR A 82 -9.34 29.67 -8.99
N ASP A 83 -8.18 30.18 -9.38
CA ASP A 83 -7.13 29.44 -10.09
C ASP A 83 -6.38 28.51 -9.13
N GLU A 84 -5.91 27.36 -9.60
CA GLU A 84 -4.81 26.61 -8.96
C GLU A 84 -3.78 26.12 -9.99
N ASP A 85 -2.52 26.13 -9.57
CA ASP A 85 -1.33 26.09 -10.42
C ASP A 85 -0.95 24.71 -10.99
N GLU A 86 -0.21 24.73 -12.10
CA GLU A 86 0.48 23.56 -12.66
C GLU A 86 1.70 23.17 -11.79
N GLY A 87 1.67 21.97 -11.19
CA GLY A 87 2.73 21.47 -10.31
C GLY A 87 3.22 20.05 -10.61
N MET A 88 4.43 19.94 -11.16
CA MET A 88 5.32 18.76 -11.15
C MET A 88 4.82 17.43 -11.77
N GLN A 89 5.11 17.25 -13.07
CA GLN A 89 5.50 15.94 -13.59
C GLN A 89 7.01 15.76 -13.48
N ASN A 90 7.47 14.71 -12.78
CA ASN A 90 8.65 13.87 -13.11
C ASN A 90 9.04 13.04 -11.87
N HIS A 91 8.84 11.72 -11.88
CA HIS A 91 9.70 10.69 -11.24
C HIS A 91 9.07 9.30 -11.46
N THR A 92 9.21 8.72 -12.65
CA THR A 92 8.58 7.42 -12.98
C THR A 92 9.44 6.58 -13.94
N LYS A 93 10.70 6.29 -13.56
CA LYS A 93 11.63 5.49 -14.39
C LYS A 93 12.54 4.48 -13.68
N ILE A 94 12.44 4.30 -12.35
CA ILE A 94 13.40 3.44 -11.59
C ILE A 94 12.82 2.07 -11.19
N LEU A 95 11.50 1.91 -11.12
CA LEU A 95 10.82 0.72 -10.54
C LEU A 95 10.77 -0.57 -11.41
N LEU A 96 11.73 -0.81 -12.31
CA LEU A 96 11.68 -1.95 -13.26
C LEU A 96 12.89 -2.88 -13.27
N ALA A 97 13.81 -2.78 -12.29
CA ALA A 97 15.04 -3.57 -12.26
C ALA A 97 15.10 -4.70 -11.20
N ILE A 98 14.20 -4.73 -10.20
CA ILE A 98 14.41 -5.50 -8.95
C ILE A 98 13.58 -6.82 -8.90
N LEU A 99 13.11 -7.36 -10.04
CA LEU A 99 12.27 -8.57 -10.05
C LEU A 99 12.64 -9.58 -11.15
N ILE A 100 13.48 -10.57 -10.79
CA ILE A 100 13.44 -12.00 -11.22
C ILE A 100 14.54 -12.79 -10.47
N PRO A 101 14.37 -14.10 -10.16
CA PRO A 101 14.71 -14.59 -8.81
C PRO A 101 15.99 -15.42 -8.68
N ILE A 102 16.45 -15.54 -7.43
CA ILE A 102 17.47 -16.49 -6.97
C ILE A 102 16.99 -17.93 -7.20
N ILE A 103 17.71 -18.70 -8.04
CA ILE A 103 17.52 -20.14 -8.19
C ILE A 103 18.80 -20.88 -7.77
N ILE A 104 18.61 -21.70 -6.75
CA ILE A 104 19.45 -22.77 -6.19
C ILE A 104 20.49 -23.37 -7.17
N VAL A 105 21.76 -23.34 -6.77
CA VAL A 105 22.70 -24.46 -7.01
C VAL A 105 23.45 -24.77 -5.70
N GLY A 106 22.93 -25.72 -4.94
CA GLY A 106 23.71 -26.43 -3.94
C GLY A 106 24.02 -27.83 -4.45
N LEU A 107 25.29 -28.16 -4.67
CA LEU A 107 25.72 -29.55 -4.87
C LEU A 107 27.17 -29.78 -4.42
N THR A 108 27.32 -30.82 -3.63
CA THR A 108 28.53 -31.30 -2.97
C THR A 108 29.59 -31.90 -3.91
N PHE A 109 30.88 -31.66 -3.65
CA PHE A 109 31.97 -32.62 -3.83
C PHE A 109 33.06 -32.31 -2.78
N ALA A 110 33.24 -33.09 -1.72
CA ALA A 110 33.72 -34.48 -1.66
C ALA A 110 35.18 -34.62 -2.14
N GLY A 111 36.08 -34.83 -1.18
CA GLY A 111 37.51 -34.61 -1.31
C GLY A 111 38.28 -35.51 -2.27
N LEU A 112 39.48 -35.04 -2.62
CA LEU A 112 40.46 -35.79 -3.40
C LEU A 112 41.87 -35.52 -2.86
N VAL A 113 42.31 -36.40 -1.97
CA VAL A 113 43.70 -36.45 -1.48
C VAL A 113 44.54 -37.16 -2.54
N PHE A 114 45.45 -36.43 -3.21
CA PHE A 114 46.54 -37.04 -3.95
C PHE A 114 47.86 -36.86 -3.20
N GLY A 115 48.28 -37.92 -2.50
CA GLY A 115 49.65 -38.04 -2.02
C GLY A 115 50.58 -38.37 -3.17
N GLY A 116 51.40 -37.42 -3.60
CA GLY A 116 52.50 -37.64 -4.53
C GLY A 116 53.82 -37.84 -3.77
N VAL A 117 54.23 -39.10 -3.58
CA VAL A 117 55.61 -39.41 -3.15
C VAL A 117 56.53 -39.15 -4.34
N ILE A 118 57.40 -38.15 -4.24
CA ILE A 118 58.48 -37.95 -5.22
C ILE A 118 59.75 -38.60 -4.67
N ASP A 119 60.29 -39.52 -5.47
CA ASP A 119 61.43 -40.36 -5.16
C ASP A 119 62.75 -39.56 -5.22
N LEU A 120 63.58 -39.71 -4.19
CA LEU A 120 64.90 -39.08 -4.09
C LEU A 120 65.98 -40.09 -4.46
N SER A 121 66.33 -40.18 -5.74
CA SER A 121 67.72 -40.48 -6.16
C SER A 121 67.93 -40.44 -7.68
N LYS A 122 68.87 -39.60 -8.12
CA LYS A 122 70.06 -40.09 -8.86
C LYS A 122 71.13 -39.01 -9.00
N ASP A 123 72.36 -39.42 -8.72
CA ASP A 123 73.57 -38.64 -8.96
C ASP A 123 73.82 -38.42 -10.45
N GLU A 124 74.19 -37.19 -10.81
CA GLU A 124 75.15 -36.95 -11.87
C GLU A 124 76.08 -35.80 -11.42
N LYS A 125 77.40 -36.02 -11.53
CA LYS A 125 78.46 -35.06 -11.16
C LYS A 125 79.23 -34.67 -12.42
N ILE A 126 80.07 -33.63 -12.30
CA ILE A 126 81.13 -33.21 -13.27
C ILE A 126 80.51 -32.42 -14.45
N ASN A 127 80.90 -31.19 -14.81
CA ASN A 127 82.11 -30.36 -14.57
C ASN A 127 81.67 -28.87 -14.40
N ASP A 128 82.23 -28.11 -13.46
CA ASP A 128 83.39 -27.19 -13.56
C ASP A 128 83.16 -25.86 -14.33
N GLU A 129 83.40 -24.76 -13.59
CA GLU A 129 83.73 -23.38 -14.02
C GLU A 129 82.77 -22.64 -15.00
N ASP A 130 81.83 -21.85 -14.46
CA ASP A 130 81.73 -20.41 -14.80
C ASP A 130 81.01 -19.58 -13.71
N ASP A 131 81.34 -18.29 -13.67
CA ASP A 131 80.92 -17.18 -12.77
C ASP A 131 79.93 -17.40 -11.60
N THR A 132 80.42 -17.11 -10.39
CA THR A 132 79.62 -16.86 -9.18
C THR A 132 78.84 -15.54 -9.25
N VAL A 133 77.64 -15.58 -9.83
CA VAL A 133 76.60 -14.54 -9.65
C VAL A 133 75.34 -15.18 -9.07
N ALA A 134 75.46 -15.71 -7.85
CA ALA A 134 74.35 -16.26 -7.08
C ALA A 134 74.50 -15.89 -5.60
N TYR A 135 73.36 -15.73 -4.91
CA TYR A 135 73.24 -15.47 -3.47
C TYR A 135 73.56 -14.06 -2.95
N GLU A 136 72.93 -13.04 -3.57
CA GLU A 136 72.09 -12.13 -2.77
C GLU A 136 70.67 -12.17 -3.36
N GLN A 137 69.87 -13.13 -2.89
CA GLN A 137 68.42 -13.05 -3.02
C GLN A 137 67.99 -11.99 -2.01
N LYS A 138 67.84 -10.75 -2.51
CA LYS A 138 67.74 -9.50 -1.74
C LYS A 138 66.71 -9.67 -0.62
N GLU A 139 67.03 -9.16 0.57
CA GLU A 139 66.23 -9.43 1.79
C GLU A 139 64.75 -9.03 1.60
N THR A 140 64.54 -7.91 0.88
CA THR A 140 63.28 -7.43 0.31
C THR A 140 62.43 -8.51 -0.37
N ASP A 141 63.01 -9.41 -1.18
CA ASP A 141 62.26 -10.47 -1.90
C ASP A 141 61.58 -11.45 -0.94
N LYS A 142 62.18 -11.69 0.23
CA LYS A 142 61.64 -12.59 1.26
C LYS A 142 60.54 -11.89 2.05
N VAL A 143 60.76 -10.63 2.41
CA VAL A 143 59.80 -9.77 3.10
C VAL A 143 58.55 -9.58 2.22
N PHE A 144 58.72 -9.25 0.93
CA PHE A 144 57.63 -9.15 -0.05
C PHE A 144 56.82 -10.45 -0.18
N LYS A 145 57.50 -11.60 -0.32
CA LYS A 145 56.81 -12.91 -0.31
C LYS A 145 56.08 -13.18 1.00
N SER A 146 56.55 -12.68 2.14
CA SER A 146 55.83 -12.75 3.41
C SER A 146 54.53 -11.94 3.35
N GLY A 147 54.58 -10.68 2.91
CA GLY A 147 53.39 -9.82 2.77
C GLY A 147 52.34 -10.43 1.83
N MET A 148 52.78 -10.94 0.69
CA MET A 148 51.92 -11.66 -0.26
C MET A 148 51.32 -12.95 0.33
N ASN A 149 52.05 -13.68 1.18
CA ASN A 149 51.52 -14.83 1.90
C ASN A 149 50.48 -14.42 2.94
N HIS A 150 50.70 -13.33 3.70
CA HIS A 150 49.72 -12.80 4.66
C HIS A 150 48.42 -12.39 3.95
N MET A 151 48.49 -11.66 2.82
CA MET A 151 47.30 -11.35 2.00
C MET A 151 46.55 -12.63 1.58
N LYS A 152 47.29 -13.64 1.10
CA LYS A 152 46.71 -14.90 0.60
C LYS A 152 46.01 -15.73 1.68
N VAL A 153 46.34 -15.54 2.96
CA VAL A 153 45.65 -16.20 4.08
C VAL A 153 44.63 -15.29 4.79
N GLY A 154 44.37 -14.09 4.27
CA GLY A 154 43.43 -13.12 4.85
C GLY A 154 43.97 -12.34 6.04
N ASP A 155 45.29 -12.39 6.29
CA ASP A 155 45.95 -11.72 7.41
C ASP A 155 46.38 -10.29 7.03
N TYR A 156 45.38 -9.46 6.76
CA TYR A 156 45.58 -8.11 6.20
C TYR A 156 46.22 -7.12 7.18
N GLU A 157 46.13 -7.36 8.49
CA GLU A 157 46.78 -6.51 9.49
C GLU A 157 48.30 -6.71 9.51
N GLU A 158 48.80 -7.95 9.36
CA GLU A 158 50.24 -8.21 9.20
C GLU A 158 50.73 -7.88 7.78
N ALA A 159 49.90 -8.12 6.73
CA ALA A 159 50.25 -7.71 5.37
C ALA A 159 50.50 -6.20 5.26
N GLU A 160 49.66 -5.35 5.87
CA GLU A 160 49.85 -3.89 5.86
C GLU A 160 51.20 -3.51 6.49
N LYS A 161 51.58 -4.12 7.62
CA LYS A 161 52.86 -3.85 8.30
C LYS A 161 54.05 -4.23 7.42
N VAL A 162 54.00 -5.39 6.77
CA VAL A 162 55.08 -5.87 5.90
C VAL A 162 55.26 -4.97 4.68
N PHE A 163 54.18 -4.49 4.06
CA PHE A 163 54.30 -3.52 2.95
C PHE A 163 54.74 -2.13 3.41
N MET A 164 54.39 -1.71 4.63
CA MET A 164 54.95 -0.48 5.22
C MET A 164 56.46 -0.56 5.42
N GLU A 165 56.97 -1.68 5.94
CA GLU A 165 58.42 -1.93 6.10
C GLU A 165 59.16 -1.84 4.75
N LEU A 166 58.60 -2.46 3.72
CA LEU A 166 59.14 -2.39 2.35
C LEU A 166 59.13 -0.97 1.75
N ILE A 167 58.15 -0.13 2.09
CA ILE A 167 58.11 1.29 1.66
C ILE A 167 59.14 2.13 2.44
N GLU A 168 59.48 1.77 3.67
CA GLU A 168 60.56 2.44 4.41
C GLU A 168 61.94 2.15 3.80
N GLU A 169 62.14 0.96 3.22
CA GLU A 169 63.37 0.59 2.48
C GLU A 169 63.40 1.11 1.04
N GLU A 170 62.30 0.99 0.30
CA GLU A 170 62.17 1.37 -1.13
C GLU A 170 60.94 2.26 -1.38
N PRO A 171 60.96 3.55 -0.97
CA PRO A 171 59.79 4.43 -1.00
C PRO A 171 59.30 4.78 -2.41
N ASP A 172 60.17 4.66 -3.43
CA ASP A 172 59.85 4.91 -4.84
C ASP A 172 59.30 3.64 -5.54
N ASN A 173 59.11 2.52 -4.83
CA ASN A 173 58.58 1.28 -5.40
C ASN A 173 57.05 1.31 -5.48
N GLU A 174 56.54 1.57 -6.70
CA GLU A 174 55.10 1.73 -6.97
C GLU A 174 54.26 0.51 -6.57
N GLU A 175 54.77 -0.72 -6.72
CA GLU A 175 54.07 -1.96 -6.34
C GLU A 175 53.86 -2.06 -4.83
N TYR A 176 54.91 -1.76 -4.04
CA TYR A 176 54.82 -1.79 -2.58
C TYR A 176 53.85 -0.73 -2.05
N VAL A 177 53.91 0.48 -2.63
CA VAL A 177 53.00 1.59 -2.30
C VAL A 177 51.55 1.22 -2.63
N MET A 178 51.29 0.66 -3.79
CA MET A 178 49.94 0.23 -4.21
C MET A 178 49.39 -0.89 -3.31
N LEU A 179 50.17 -1.94 -3.05
CA LEU A 179 49.76 -3.04 -2.17
C LEU A 179 49.46 -2.56 -0.75
N CYS A 180 50.31 -1.70 -0.18
CA CYS A 180 50.04 -1.06 1.10
C CYS A 180 48.74 -0.25 1.07
N GLN A 181 48.44 0.48 -0.01
CA GLN A 181 47.20 1.26 -0.13
C GLN A 181 45.96 0.37 -0.21
N ILE A 182 45.98 -0.68 -1.03
CA ILE A 182 44.90 -1.68 -1.15
C ILE A 182 44.57 -2.25 0.23
N VAL A 183 45.56 -2.85 0.90
CA VAL A 183 45.38 -3.54 2.19
C VAL A 183 44.96 -2.56 3.30
N ARG A 184 45.58 -1.37 3.37
CA ARG A 184 45.23 -0.33 4.35
C ARG A 184 43.79 0.17 4.20
N ASN A 185 43.35 0.44 2.98
CA ASN A 185 42.01 0.97 2.74
C ASN A 185 40.95 -0.11 2.96
N TYR A 186 41.24 -1.38 2.61
CA TYR A 186 40.44 -2.54 3.00
C TYR A 186 40.30 -2.64 4.53
N ASN A 187 41.41 -2.66 5.27
CA ASN A 187 41.43 -2.75 6.74
C ASN A 187 40.58 -1.65 7.39
N ARG A 188 40.76 -0.40 6.94
CA ARG A 188 40.00 0.75 7.45
C ARG A 188 38.52 0.67 7.11
N SER A 189 38.16 0.23 5.91
CA SER A 189 36.75 0.04 5.54
C SER A 189 36.10 -1.04 6.41
N MET A 190 36.78 -2.16 6.64
CA MET A 190 36.35 -3.22 7.55
C MET A 190 36.24 -2.77 9.02
N GLU A 191 37.15 -1.93 9.51
CA GLU A 191 37.05 -1.28 10.82
C GLU A 191 35.76 -0.46 10.93
N LYS A 192 35.44 0.34 9.91
CA LYS A 192 34.24 1.18 9.88
C LYS A 192 32.94 0.36 9.76
N ILE A 193 32.93 -0.75 9.03
CA ILE A 193 31.80 -1.70 9.05
C ILE A 193 31.60 -2.29 10.46
N ARG A 194 32.68 -2.72 11.14
CA ARG A 194 32.60 -3.21 12.53
C ARG A 194 32.05 -2.13 13.49
N ALA A 195 32.36 -0.85 13.23
CA ALA A 195 31.84 0.30 13.96
C ALA A 195 30.43 0.77 13.54
N LYS A 196 29.83 0.17 12.50
CA LYS A 196 28.56 0.56 11.86
C LYS A 196 28.55 1.97 11.25
N ASP A 197 29.70 2.40 10.73
CA ASP A 197 29.93 3.71 10.10
C ASP A 197 30.13 3.52 8.59
N TYR A 198 29.04 3.30 7.86
CA TYR A 198 29.09 2.85 6.48
C TYR A 198 29.49 3.94 5.49
N GLU A 199 29.20 5.21 5.78
CA GLU A 199 29.68 6.36 5.02
C GLU A 199 31.22 6.44 5.04
N GLN A 200 31.85 6.28 6.22
CA GLN A 200 33.31 6.20 6.29
C GLN A 200 33.84 4.90 5.67
N ALA A 201 33.13 3.77 5.82
CA ALA A 201 33.52 2.52 5.17
C ALA A 201 33.59 2.66 3.64
N ARG A 202 32.56 3.27 3.03
CA ARG A 202 32.54 3.59 1.60
C ARG A 202 33.65 4.54 1.21
N SER A 203 33.85 5.61 1.98
CA SER A 203 34.94 6.56 1.73
C SER A 203 36.34 5.92 1.77
N TYR A 204 36.57 4.85 2.53
CA TYR A 204 37.82 4.09 2.46
C TYR A 204 37.84 3.10 1.30
N PHE A 205 36.72 2.43 1.02
CA PHE A 205 36.57 1.50 -0.09
C PHE A 205 36.85 2.17 -1.46
N ASP A 206 36.28 3.35 -1.71
CA ASP A 206 36.47 4.13 -2.95
C ASP A 206 37.93 4.61 -3.16
N LYS A 207 38.83 4.36 -2.19
CA LYS A 207 40.27 4.65 -2.26
C LYS A 207 41.12 3.40 -2.53
N ILE A 208 40.52 2.23 -2.71
CA ILE A 208 41.22 1.01 -3.12
C ILE A 208 41.50 1.10 -4.63
N PRO A 209 42.77 1.06 -5.08
CA PRO A 209 43.11 1.07 -6.52
C PRO A 209 42.48 -0.10 -7.28
N GLU A 210 41.88 0.15 -8.45
CA GLU A 210 41.18 -0.86 -9.28
C GLU A 210 42.06 -2.07 -9.66
N ASP A 211 43.38 -1.89 -9.71
CA ASP A 211 44.37 -2.95 -9.97
C ASP A 211 44.43 -4.03 -8.87
N TYR A 212 43.58 -3.97 -7.83
CA TYR A 212 43.45 -5.01 -6.80
C TYR A 212 43.09 -6.40 -7.38
N VAL A 213 42.50 -6.45 -8.58
CA VAL A 213 41.97 -7.66 -9.22
C VAL A 213 43.02 -8.73 -9.53
N ASP A 214 44.28 -8.34 -9.70
CA ASP A 214 45.39 -9.28 -9.95
C ASP A 214 45.95 -9.93 -8.66
N TYR A 215 45.43 -9.54 -7.49
CA TYR A 215 45.94 -9.96 -6.19
C TYR A 215 44.96 -10.85 -5.41
N ALA A 216 45.50 -11.64 -4.47
CA ALA A 216 44.76 -12.60 -3.66
C ALA A 216 43.71 -11.99 -2.70
N ILE A 217 43.52 -10.68 -2.72
CA ILE A 217 42.52 -9.92 -1.93
C ILE A 217 41.24 -9.62 -2.72
N CYS A 218 41.20 -9.91 -4.03
CA CYS A 218 40.08 -9.56 -4.91
C CYS A 218 38.71 -10.04 -4.38
N ASP A 219 38.55 -11.35 -4.13
CA ASP A 219 37.31 -11.95 -3.62
C ASP A 219 36.82 -11.28 -2.32
N ASP A 220 37.74 -10.87 -1.44
CA ASP A 220 37.44 -10.22 -0.18
C ASP A 220 37.07 -8.74 -0.35
N VAL A 221 37.65 -8.03 -1.33
CA VAL A 221 37.26 -6.66 -1.73
C VAL A 221 35.87 -6.66 -2.37
N GLU A 222 35.56 -7.61 -3.25
CA GLU A 222 34.20 -7.77 -3.82
C GLU A 222 33.16 -8.08 -2.73
N LEU A 223 33.51 -8.96 -1.78
CA LEU A 223 32.66 -9.27 -0.63
C LEU A 223 32.51 -8.07 0.33
N LEU A 224 33.49 -7.16 0.38
CA LEU A 224 33.41 -5.91 1.13
C LEU A 224 32.44 -4.93 0.46
N ASP A 225 32.53 -4.72 -0.86
CA ASP A 225 31.61 -3.85 -1.62
C ASP A 225 30.15 -4.32 -1.45
N SER A 226 29.88 -5.61 -1.67
CA SER A 226 28.54 -6.19 -1.52
C SER A 226 27.98 -6.10 -0.08
N LYS A 227 28.84 -5.94 0.94
CA LYS A 227 28.38 -5.61 2.29
C LYS A 227 27.99 -4.14 2.39
N ILE A 228 28.83 -3.23 1.87
CA ILE A 228 28.59 -1.77 1.90
C ILE A 228 27.30 -1.42 1.15
N GLU A 229 27.09 -1.97 -0.05
CA GLU A 229 25.87 -1.79 -0.85
C GLU A 229 24.60 -2.17 -0.05
N LYS A 230 24.62 -3.27 0.70
CA LYS A 230 23.47 -3.68 1.54
C LYS A 230 23.20 -2.72 2.70
N PHE A 231 24.24 -2.10 3.26
CA PHE A 231 24.08 -1.05 4.26
C PHE A 231 23.48 0.23 3.64
N GLU A 232 23.95 0.63 2.45
CA GLU A 232 23.42 1.77 1.71
C GLU A 232 21.93 1.58 1.38
N VAL A 233 21.54 0.41 0.85
CA VAL A 233 20.13 0.07 0.56
C VAL A 233 19.27 0.07 1.82
N ALA A 234 19.74 -0.52 2.92
CA ALA A 234 18.99 -0.51 4.19
C ALA A 234 18.78 0.91 4.73
N HIS A 235 19.78 1.79 4.60
CA HIS A 235 19.69 3.19 4.99
C HIS A 235 18.75 4.00 4.08
N GLU A 236 18.77 3.78 2.76
CA GLU A 236 17.84 4.42 1.81
C GLU A 236 16.38 4.04 2.09
N ILE A 237 16.11 2.77 2.40
CA ILE A 237 14.76 2.32 2.76
C ILE A 237 14.33 2.90 4.11
N PHE A 238 15.23 2.98 5.09
CA PHE A 238 14.95 3.63 6.38
C PHE A 238 14.57 5.11 6.21
N GLY A 239 15.31 5.89 5.39
CA GLY A 239 14.95 7.29 5.11
C GLY A 239 13.54 7.45 4.51
N LYS A 240 13.10 6.51 3.67
CA LYS A 240 11.71 6.49 3.16
C LYS A 240 10.68 6.19 4.25
N VAL A 241 11.04 5.38 5.26
CA VAL A 241 10.16 5.19 6.43
C VAL A 241 10.02 6.50 7.21
N GLU A 242 11.12 7.25 7.44
CA GLU A 242 11.05 8.56 8.09
C GLU A 242 10.11 9.52 7.33
N GLU A 243 10.28 9.66 6.01
CA GLU A 243 9.41 10.49 5.15
C GLU A 243 7.92 10.09 5.23
N LEU A 244 7.62 8.79 5.25
CA LEU A 244 6.25 8.27 5.36
C LEU A 244 5.66 8.48 6.76
N MET A 245 6.47 8.34 7.82
CA MET A 245 6.05 8.56 9.20
C MET A 245 5.80 10.04 9.52
N ASP A 246 6.58 10.96 8.95
CA ASP A 246 6.34 12.40 9.02
C ASP A 246 5.08 12.80 8.22
N SER A 247 4.84 12.13 7.10
CA SER A 247 3.62 12.31 6.29
C SER A 247 2.37 11.63 6.86
N SER A 248 2.47 10.94 8.00
CA SER A 248 1.40 10.11 8.60
C SER A 248 0.85 9.00 7.69
N CYS A 249 1.66 8.51 6.75
CA CYS A 249 1.34 7.41 5.84
C CYS A 249 1.63 6.04 6.47
N TYR A 250 1.08 5.80 7.67
CA TYR A 250 1.41 4.66 8.54
C TYR A 250 1.33 3.28 7.86
N GLU A 251 0.30 3.06 7.04
CA GLU A 251 0.08 1.85 6.24
C GLU A 251 1.22 1.56 5.26
N ASP A 252 1.76 2.58 4.61
CA ASP A 252 2.85 2.42 3.64
C ASP A 252 4.23 2.45 4.33
N ALA A 253 4.35 3.14 5.47
CA ALA A 253 5.50 3.03 6.36
C ALA A 253 5.67 1.59 6.84
N LYS A 254 4.60 0.95 7.33
CA LYS A 254 4.59 -0.46 7.77
C LYS A 254 5.10 -1.42 6.68
N LYS A 255 4.56 -1.32 5.47
CA LYS A 255 5.00 -2.13 4.30
C LYS A 255 6.46 -1.85 3.93
N THR A 256 6.94 -0.62 4.12
CA THR A 256 8.33 -0.24 3.82
C THR A 256 9.30 -0.78 4.89
N ILE A 257 8.88 -0.81 6.16
CA ILE A 257 9.64 -1.43 7.27
C ILE A 257 9.88 -2.91 7.01
N ASP A 258 8.87 -3.65 6.52
CA ASP A 258 8.97 -5.08 6.18
C ASP A 258 10.03 -5.39 5.08
N LEU A 259 10.48 -4.38 4.32
CA LEU A 259 11.51 -4.52 3.29
C LEU A 259 12.94 -4.32 3.83
N ILE A 260 13.10 -3.85 5.06
CA ILE A 260 14.42 -3.54 5.64
C ILE A 260 15.03 -4.79 6.28
N ASP A 261 16.22 -5.19 5.82
CA ASP A 261 17.05 -6.10 6.61
C ASP A 261 17.65 -5.34 7.80
N ILE A 262 16.94 -5.41 8.93
CA ILE A 262 17.29 -4.78 10.21
C ILE A 262 18.69 -5.16 10.73
N SER A 263 19.32 -6.22 10.22
CA SER A 263 20.68 -6.57 10.60
C SER A 263 21.69 -5.52 10.14
N TYR A 264 21.40 -4.82 9.05
CA TYR A 264 22.27 -3.78 8.46
C TYR A 264 22.13 -2.41 9.16
N LEU A 265 20.96 -2.06 9.69
CA LEU A 265 20.71 -0.75 10.32
C LEU A 265 21.66 -0.38 11.48
N ARG A 266 21.92 0.92 11.65
CA ARG A 266 22.62 1.50 12.82
C ARG A 266 21.75 1.35 14.08
N PRO A 267 22.33 1.37 15.30
CA PRO A 267 21.56 1.19 16.54
C PRO A 267 20.46 2.24 16.74
N GLN A 268 20.70 3.48 16.32
CA GLN A 268 19.74 4.58 16.41
C GLN A 268 18.53 4.35 15.49
N GLU A 269 18.77 3.91 14.26
CA GLU A 269 17.72 3.62 13.26
C GLU A 269 16.82 2.47 13.72
N ARG A 270 17.40 1.44 14.36
CA ARG A 270 16.61 0.33 14.94
C ARG A 270 15.71 0.81 16.08
N ALA A 271 16.22 1.70 16.95
CA ALA A 271 15.42 2.27 18.03
C ALA A 271 14.30 3.17 17.48
N ALA A 272 14.56 3.93 16.40
CA ALA A 272 13.52 4.70 15.72
C ALA A 272 12.46 3.80 15.08
N LEU A 273 12.84 2.66 14.46
CA LEU A 273 11.86 1.69 13.95
C LEU A 273 10.99 1.06 15.05
N GLU A 274 11.53 0.86 16.25
CA GLU A 274 10.77 0.37 17.42
C GLU A 274 9.71 1.41 17.84
N GLU A 275 10.09 2.69 17.96
CA GLU A 275 9.15 3.81 18.22
C GLU A 275 8.10 3.96 17.09
N TYR A 276 8.50 3.77 15.83
CA TYR A 276 7.58 3.82 14.70
C TYR A 276 6.59 2.66 14.71
N GLY A 277 7.01 1.47 15.16
CA GLY A 277 6.13 0.33 15.39
C GLY A 277 5.01 0.66 16.39
N GLU A 278 5.36 1.18 17.57
CA GLU A 278 4.40 1.60 18.59
C GLU A 278 3.40 2.64 18.06
N ARG A 279 3.88 3.64 17.29
CA ARG A 279 3.03 4.68 16.67
C ARG A 279 2.09 4.13 15.60
N ILE A 280 2.52 3.13 14.83
CA ILE A 280 1.70 2.46 13.81
C ILE A 280 0.61 1.62 14.50
N GLU A 281 0.95 0.87 15.54
CA GLU A 281 -0.03 0.09 16.32
C GLU A 281 -1.11 0.99 16.95
N GLU A 282 -0.73 2.13 17.56
CA GLU A 282 -1.68 3.11 18.12
C GLU A 282 -2.61 3.72 17.05
N TYR A 283 -2.13 3.86 15.80
CA TYR A 283 -2.95 4.30 14.68
C TYR A 283 -3.94 3.23 14.23
N GLU A 284 -3.47 1.98 14.09
CA GLU A 284 -4.31 0.84 13.67
C GLU A 284 -5.44 0.58 14.67
N GLU A 285 -5.17 0.61 15.99
CA GLU A 285 -6.21 0.49 17.03
C GLU A 285 -7.30 1.57 16.91
N LYS A 286 -6.91 2.83 16.69
CA LYS A 286 -7.85 3.95 16.50
C LYS A 286 -8.64 3.82 15.21
N GLU A 287 -8.01 3.36 14.14
CA GLU A 287 -8.69 3.18 12.86
C GLU A 287 -9.72 2.03 12.95
N GLU A 288 -9.38 0.91 13.59
CA GLU A 288 -10.31 -0.19 13.88
C GLU A 288 -11.47 0.25 14.77
N GLU A 289 -11.21 1.01 15.84
CA GLU A 289 -12.29 1.57 16.67
C GLU A 289 -13.20 2.52 15.87
N SER A 290 -12.63 3.33 14.96
CA SER A 290 -13.43 4.20 14.10
C SER A 290 -14.32 3.42 13.11
N LYS A 291 -13.80 2.32 12.53
CA LYS A 291 -14.53 1.41 11.62
C LYS A 291 -15.66 0.67 12.34
N LYS A 292 -15.45 0.27 13.61
CA LYS A 292 -16.45 -0.41 14.44
C LYS A 292 -17.76 0.37 14.61
N TYR A 293 -17.69 1.71 14.59
CA TYR A 293 -18.85 2.60 14.76
C TYR A 293 -19.31 3.29 13.47
N GLU A 294 -18.78 2.88 12.30
CA GLU A 294 -19.16 3.45 11.02
C GLU A 294 -20.62 3.14 10.66
N LEU A 295 -21.42 4.20 10.46
CA LEU A 295 -22.81 4.07 10.04
C LEU A 295 -22.89 3.73 8.54
N THR A 296 -22.98 2.43 8.22
CA THR A 296 -23.24 1.96 6.85
C THR A 296 -24.67 2.28 6.40
N SER A 297 -24.92 2.36 5.08
CA SER A 297 -26.28 2.59 4.55
C SER A 297 -27.31 1.58 5.03
N ALA A 298 -26.94 0.29 5.09
CA ALA A 298 -27.83 -0.77 5.59
C ALA A 298 -28.18 -0.60 7.08
N LYS A 299 -27.23 -0.12 7.89
CA LYS A 299 -27.51 0.17 9.31
C LYS A 299 -28.35 1.43 9.47
N ALA A 300 -28.10 2.46 8.66
CA ALA A 300 -28.92 3.67 8.62
C ALA A 300 -30.37 3.37 8.21
N GLU A 301 -30.57 2.49 7.23
CA GLU A 301 -31.88 2.01 6.77
C GLU A 301 -32.63 1.30 7.91
N GLU A 302 -31.98 0.35 8.61
CA GLU A 302 -32.56 -0.34 9.78
C GLU A 302 -32.99 0.64 10.90
N ILE A 303 -32.19 1.68 11.17
CA ILE A 303 -32.47 2.66 12.23
C ILE A 303 -33.67 3.54 11.85
N ILE A 304 -33.69 4.05 10.62
CA ILE A 304 -34.74 4.96 10.15
C ILE A 304 -36.05 4.21 9.90
N GLU A 305 -36.02 3.00 9.34
CA GLU A 305 -37.22 2.17 9.14
C GLU A 305 -37.92 1.89 10.47
N ARG A 306 -37.15 1.52 11.51
CA ARG A 306 -37.69 1.34 12.87
C ARG A 306 -38.30 2.60 13.45
N PHE A 307 -37.73 3.77 13.15
CA PHE A 307 -38.33 5.05 13.51
C PHE A 307 -39.64 5.30 12.76
N CYS A 308 -39.69 5.16 11.44
CA CYS A 308 -40.89 5.41 10.64
C CYS A 308 -42.05 4.50 11.07
N ILE A 309 -41.81 3.20 11.26
CA ILE A 309 -42.82 2.25 11.74
C ILE A 309 -43.32 2.65 13.13
N ALA A 310 -42.40 2.96 14.07
CA ALA A 310 -42.78 3.37 15.42
C ALA A 310 -43.50 4.73 15.45
N TYR A 311 -43.19 5.64 14.52
CA TYR A 311 -43.86 6.92 14.36
C TYR A 311 -45.31 6.73 13.88
N VAL A 312 -45.53 5.93 12.85
CA VAL A 312 -46.86 5.58 12.35
C VAL A 312 -47.70 4.89 13.45
N ASP A 313 -47.12 3.93 14.18
CA ASP A 313 -47.79 3.31 15.34
C ASP A 313 -48.13 4.35 16.43
N SER A 314 -47.25 5.32 16.68
CA SER A 314 -47.51 6.44 17.59
C SER A 314 -48.63 7.37 17.11
N VAL A 315 -48.70 7.70 15.82
CA VAL A 315 -49.78 8.51 15.23
C VAL A 315 -51.12 7.78 15.36
N ASN A 316 -51.18 6.52 14.93
CA ASN A 316 -52.40 5.72 14.92
C ASN A 316 -52.97 5.44 16.31
N SER A 317 -52.10 5.32 17.33
CA SER A 317 -52.50 5.05 18.73
C SER A 317 -52.65 6.32 19.57
N GLY A 318 -52.06 7.45 19.15
CA GLY A 318 -51.84 8.62 19.99
C GLY A 318 -50.76 8.44 21.07
N ASP A 319 -50.09 7.30 21.14
CA ASP A 319 -49.08 6.99 22.15
C ASP A 319 -47.66 7.29 21.64
N PHE A 320 -47.18 8.49 21.95
CA PHE A 320 -45.82 8.92 21.65
C PHE A 320 -44.73 8.11 22.36
N SER A 321 -45.06 7.29 23.37
CA SER A 321 -44.05 6.46 24.05
C SER A 321 -43.45 5.39 23.13
N ILE A 322 -44.14 5.00 22.05
CA ILE A 322 -43.71 3.99 21.07
C ILE A 322 -42.52 4.51 20.24
N VAL A 323 -42.59 5.72 19.67
CA VAL A 323 -41.50 6.32 18.88
C VAL A 323 -40.40 6.97 19.74
N SER A 324 -40.73 7.41 20.96
CA SER A 324 -39.81 8.18 21.80
C SER A 324 -38.41 7.56 22.10
N PRO A 325 -38.21 6.22 22.14
CA PRO A 325 -36.88 5.64 22.34
C PRO A 325 -35.92 5.84 21.17
N TYR A 326 -36.42 6.12 19.97
CA TYR A 326 -35.62 6.22 18.73
C TYR A 326 -35.08 7.62 18.46
N ILE A 327 -35.59 8.63 19.17
CA ILE A 327 -35.38 10.05 18.85
C ILE A 327 -34.93 10.87 20.04
N LYS A 328 -34.02 11.81 19.81
CA LYS A 328 -33.49 12.76 20.80
C LYS A 328 -33.63 14.21 20.28
N GLY A 329 -33.17 15.17 21.06
CA GLY A 329 -32.97 16.56 20.61
C GLY A 329 -34.22 17.28 20.10
N ASN A 330 -34.06 17.96 18.97
CA ASN A 330 -35.09 18.79 18.35
C ASN A 330 -36.20 17.94 17.73
N LEU A 331 -35.83 16.85 17.05
CA LEU A 331 -36.77 15.89 16.44
C LEU A 331 -37.76 15.34 17.47
N TYR A 332 -37.30 14.96 18.67
CA TYR A 332 -38.18 14.54 19.76
C TYR A 332 -39.30 15.57 20.05
N THR A 333 -38.94 16.85 20.08
CA THR A 333 -39.89 17.93 20.40
C THR A 333 -40.88 18.16 19.26
N LEU A 334 -40.41 18.13 18.02
CA LEU A 334 -41.24 18.26 16.81
C LEU A 334 -42.25 17.09 16.71
N GLN A 335 -41.76 15.85 16.74
CA GLN A 335 -42.60 14.67 16.53
C GLN A 335 -43.63 14.47 17.64
N LYS A 336 -43.31 14.85 18.88
CA LYS A 336 -44.29 14.83 19.99
C LYS A 336 -45.49 15.73 19.73
N GLY A 337 -45.27 16.89 19.13
CA GLY A 337 -46.34 17.80 18.72
C GLY A 337 -47.17 17.25 17.57
N MET A 338 -46.51 16.64 16.58
CA MET A 338 -47.15 16.09 15.38
C MET A 338 -48.04 14.89 15.70
N VAL A 339 -47.54 13.89 16.44
CA VAL A 339 -48.32 12.71 16.88
C VAL A 339 -49.62 13.12 17.59
N SER A 340 -49.53 14.02 18.57
CA SER A 340 -50.72 14.48 19.31
C SER A 340 -51.70 15.27 18.42
N SER A 341 -51.20 15.95 17.38
CA SER A 341 -52.02 16.76 16.48
C SER A 341 -52.74 15.90 15.44
N LEU A 342 -52.04 14.94 14.83
CA LEU A 342 -52.58 14.03 13.81
C LEU A 342 -53.64 13.09 14.42
N TYR A 343 -53.33 12.47 15.56
CA TYR A 343 -54.29 11.63 16.28
C TYR A 343 -55.58 12.39 16.67
N SER A 344 -55.46 13.65 17.14
CA SER A 344 -56.63 14.45 17.51
C SER A 344 -57.49 14.91 16.32
N GLN A 345 -56.95 14.82 15.09
CA GLN A 345 -57.67 15.07 13.85
C GLN A 345 -58.30 13.78 13.26
N GLY A 346 -58.05 12.61 13.87
CA GLY A 346 -58.49 11.32 13.32
C GLY A 346 -57.76 10.95 12.03
N VAL A 347 -56.47 11.32 11.92
CA VAL A 347 -55.58 10.85 10.84
C VAL A 347 -54.99 9.51 11.25
N GLU A 348 -55.04 8.54 10.34
CA GLU A 348 -54.28 7.28 10.41
C GLU A 348 -53.25 7.24 9.27
N GLU A 349 -52.14 6.54 9.48
CA GLU A 349 -51.03 6.43 8.53
C GLU A 349 -50.61 4.96 8.34
N GLN A 350 -50.04 4.65 7.18
CA GLN A 350 -49.38 3.39 6.86
C GLN A 350 -48.01 3.69 6.25
N PHE A 351 -46.96 3.09 6.82
CA PHE A 351 -45.62 3.11 6.23
C PHE A 351 -45.54 2.15 5.05
N ASP A 352 -45.08 2.64 3.89
CA ASP A 352 -45.03 1.86 2.64
C ASP A 352 -43.60 1.47 2.23
N PHE A 353 -42.63 2.38 2.33
CA PHE A 353 -41.21 2.09 2.04
C PHE A 353 -40.23 3.12 2.63
N LEU A 354 -38.97 2.70 2.76
CA LEU A 354 -37.79 3.55 2.94
C LEU A 354 -36.75 3.21 1.85
N SER A 355 -35.93 4.18 1.48
CA SER A 355 -34.73 3.97 0.65
C SER A 355 -33.64 4.97 1.07
N VAL A 356 -32.48 4.48 1.52
CA VAL A 356 -31.33 5.34 1.84
C VAL A 356 -30.65 5.81 0.55
N VAL A 357 -30.54 7.12 0.37
CA VAL A 357 -29.92 7.77 -0.80
C VAL A 357 -28.44 8.02 -0.56
N SER A 358 -28.06 8.47 0.64
CA SER A 358 -26.66 8.69 1.02
C SER A 358 -26.49 8.78 2.54
N VAL A 359 -25.39 8.23 3.05
CA VAL A 359 -24.89 8.52 4.40
C VAL A 359 -23.65 9.41 4.29
N GLN A 360 -23.61 10.51 5.04
CA GLN A 360 -22.50 11.46 5.09
C GLN A 360 -22.06 11.65 6.54
N LYS A 361 -20.83 11.24 6.87
CA LYS A 361 -20.25 11.45 8.21
C LYS A 361 -20.03 12.95 8.46
N LEU A 362 -20.51 13.43 9.60
CA LEU A 362 -20.31 14.81 10.10
C LEU A 362 -19.25 14.87 11.20
N SER A 363 -19.21 13.85 12.06
CA SER A 363 -18.19 13.61 13.09
C SER A 363 -18.12 12.12 13.40
N ASP A 364 -17.25 11.69 14.32
CA ASP A 364 -17.17 10.29 14.76
C ASP A 364 -18.44 9.75 15.43
N THR A 365 -19.35 10.64 15.82
CA THR A 365 -20.63 10.30 16.45
C THR A 365 -21.84 10.84 15.72
N LYS A 366 -21.69 11.49 14.55
CA LYS A 366 -22.82 12.08 13.81
C LYS A 366 -22.75 11.87 12.31
N TRP A 367 -23.91 11.62 11.71
CA TRP A 367 -24.08 11.44 10.27
C TRP A 367 -25.34 12.14 9.78
N ASP A 368 -25.28 12.71 8.59
CA ASP A 368 -26.46 13.06 7.81
C ASP A 368 -26.85 11.86 6.93
N VAL A 369 -28.11 11.44 7.01
CA VAL A 369 -28.66 10.37 6.19
C VAL A 369 -29.80 10.92 5.34
N LYS A 370 -29.59 10.95 4.02
CA LYS A 370 -30.64 11.32 3.07
C LYS A 370 -31.44 10.08 2.69
N VAL A 371 -32.76 10.20 2.72
CA VAL A 371 -33.67 9.10 2.43
C VAL A 371 -34.83 9.54 1.54
N SER A 372 -35.47 8.56 0.91
CA SER A 372 -36.79 8.70 0.30
C SER A 372 -37.76 7.77 1.04
N GLU A 373 -38.86 8.33 1.53
CA GLU A 373 -39.86 7.65 2.36
C GLU A 373 -41.23 7.66 1.68
N GLY A 374 -41.95 6.55 1.76
CA GLY A 374 -43.32 6.41 1.26
C GLY A 374 -44.31 6.12 2.38
N GLU A 375 -45.40 6.87 2.41
CA GLU A 375 -46.47 6.73 3.40
C GLU A 375 -47.84 6.90 2.73
N THR A 376 -48.85 6.18 3.23
CA THR A 376 -50.24 6.35 2.84
C THR A 376 -51.06 6.87 4.02
N ILE A 377 -51.68 8.03 3.84
CA ILE A 377 -52.41 8.78 4.86
C ILE A 377 -53.91 8.58 4.65
N PHE A 378 -54.64 8.26 5.72
CA PHE A 378 -56.09 8.11 5.76
C PHE A 378 -56.70 9.22 6.63
N TYR A 379 -57.61 10.01 6.06
CA TYR A 379 -58.27 11.12 6.75
C TYR A 379 -59.64 10.72 7.28
N ALA A 380 -60.10 11.38 8.35
CA ALA A 380 -61.37 11.10 9.02
C ALA A 380 -62.64 11.26 8.15
N ASP A 381 -62.54 11.93 6.99
CA ASP A 381 -63.61 12.05 6.00
C ASP A 381 -63.63 10.91 4.96
N GLY A 382 -62.64 10.02 5.00
CA GLY A 382 -62.44 8.91 4.09
C GLY A 382 -61.54 9.21 2.89
N GLU A 383 -60.91 10.38 2.79
CA GLU A 383 -59.86 10.61 1.79
C GLU A 383 -58.62 9.74 2.09
N THR A 384 -57.95 9.23 1.06
CA THR A 384 -56.71 8.46 1.16
C THR A 384 -55.68 9.01 0.20
N VAL A 385 -54.48 9.34 0.70
CA VAL A 385 -53.43 9.97 -0.10
C VAL A 385 -52.08 9.34 0.20
N SER A 386 -51.48 8.69 -0.80
CA SER A 386 -50.07 8.28 -0.74
C SER A 386 -49.14 9.46 -1.02
N LYS A 387 -48.06 9.56 -0.26
CA LYS A 387 -47.04 10.60 -0.34
C LYS A 387 -45.66 9.96 -0.44
N THR A 388 -44.74 10.70 -1.05
CA THR A 388 -43.31 10.40 -1.00
C THR A 388 -42.59 11.63 -0.50
N TYR A 389 -41.83 11.46 0.56
CA TYR A 389 -41.02 12.49 1.18
C TYR A 389 -39.54 12.23 0.89
N ASN A 390 -38.74 13.29 0.93
CA ASN A 390 -37.29 13.18 0.82
C ASN A 390 -36.70 14.02 1.94
N TRP A 391 -36.08 13.36 2.92
CA TRP A 391 -35.59 13.97 4.14
C TRP A 391 -34.09 13.78 4.28
N THR A 392 -33.45 14.66 5.05
CA THR A 392 -32.15 14.40 5.66
C THR A 392 -32.32 14.29 7.17
N TYR A 393 -32.07 13.10 7.72
CA TYR A 393 -31.98 12.91 9.16
C TYR A 393 -30.56 13.16 9.65
N THR A 394 -30.44 13.73 10.85
CA THR A 394 -29.18 13.64 11.60
C THR A 394 -29.26 12.45 12.55
N VAL A 395 -28.36 11.49 12.37
CA VAL A 395 -28.17 10.33 13.25
C VAL A 395 -27.02 10.63 14.21
N GLU A 396 -27.22 10.42 15.50
CA GLU A 396 -26.22 10.56 16.56
C GLU A 396 -25.98 9.22 17.28
N LEU A 397 -24.72 8.80 17.37
CA LEU A 397 -24.28 7.70 18.23
C LEU A 397 -24.01 8.26 19.64
N ALA A 398 -24.81 7.85 20.61
CA ALA A 398 -24.67 8.22 22.01
C ALA A 398 -24.89 6.99 22.89
N ASP A 399 -24.12 6.84 23.97
CA ASP A 399 -24.28 5.73 24.94
C ASP A 399 -24.17 4.31 24.32
N GLY A 400 -23.60 4.18 23.11
CA GLY A 400 -23.50 2.94 22.35
C GLY A 400 -24.70 2.64 21.42
N GLU A 401 -25.69 3.52 21.34
CA GLU A 401 -26.88 3.40 20.50
C GLU A 401 -27.03 4.58 19.53
N TYR A 402 -27.68 4.34 18.39
CA TYR A 402 -27.96 5.38 17.40
C TYR A 402 -29.37 5.97 17.60
N TYR A 403 -29.47 7.30 17.57
CA TYR A 403 -30.72 8.04 17.70
C TYR A 403 -30.87 9.05 16.56
N LEU A 404 -32.10 9.36 16.15
CA LEU A 404 -32.35 10.47 15.24
C LEU A 404 -32.54 11.77 16.05
N THR A 405 -31.80 12.84 15.72
CA THR A 405 -31.81 14.11 16.49
C THR A 405 -32.53 15.24 15.80
N ASP A 406 -32.49 15.24 14.46
CA ASP A 406 -33.00 16.30 13.59
C ASP A 406 -33.50 15.70 12.27
N ILE A 407 -34.41 16.42 11.61
CA ILE A 407 -34.95 16.13 10.27
C ILE A 407 -35.04 17.46 9.48
N ARG A 408 -34.77 17.43 8.18
CA ARG A 408 -34.81 18.61 7.30
C ARG A 408 -35.04 18.25 5.82
#